data_AF-A0A0N5AE74-F1
#
_entry.id   AF-A0A0N5AE74-F1
#
_cell.length_a   1.000
_cell.length_b   1.000
_cell.length_c   1.000
_cell.angle_alpha   90.00
_cell.angle_beta   90.00
_cell.angle_gamma   90.00
#
_symmetry.space_group_name_H-M   'P 1'
#
loop_
_entity.id
_entity.type
_entity.pdbx_description
1 polymer ?
#
loop_
_entity_poly.entity_id
_entity_poly.type
_entity_poly.pdbx_seq_one_letter_code
_entity_poly.pdbx_strand_id
1 'polypeptide(L)'
;MSSEKSKCVVDDAVQLVQIAINSECKDKTQRTYSLLARQSCIDFIRRCCFAYLNKRMERLKALRWKYAGNIPQSIKVHLSAAEIQWLKSYEYNLAKFQEEFGDENNLLNLMTNIKPAKSLYVQVHAVEDYGEFELSDGTVVVLKKNSLHSLPREDCEMLLRQGVLEFTNK
;
A
#
# COMPACT_ATOMS: atom_id res chain seq x y z
N MET A 1 15.98 17.98 -0.53
CA MET A 1 15.23 18.52 0.63
C MET A 1 14.97 17.54 1.78
N SER A 2 14.51 16.30 1.58
CA SER A 2 14.33 15.35 2.73
C SER A 2 15.65 14.74 3.23
N SER A 3 16.62 14.52 2.34
CA SER A 3 17.93 13.90 2.64
C SER A 3 18.89 14.78 3.46
N GLU A 4 18.83 16.12 3.32
CA GLU A 4 19.71 17.04 4.07
C GLU A 4 19.29 17.19 5.53
N LYS A 5 17.98 17.19 5.80
CA LYS A 5 17.47 17.26 7.18
C LYS A 5 17.78 15.99 7.97
N SER A 6 17.84 14.82 7.32
CA SER A 6 18.22 13.57 7.99
C SER A 6 19.72 13.50 8.30
N LYS A 7 20.60 14.09 7.47
CA LYS A 7 22.03 14.20 7.77
C LYS A 7 22.30 15.07 8.99
N CYS A 8 21.69 16.26 9.04
CA CYS A 8 21.85 17.22 10.15
C CYS A 8 21.52 16.61 11.52
N VAL A 9 20.46 15.81 11.63
CA VAL A 9 20.07 15.17 12.90
C VAL A 9 21.05 14.08 13.34
N VAL A 10 21.64 13.34 12.38
CA VAL A 10 22.67 12.34 12.67
C VAL A 10 23.93 13.03 13.17
N ASP A 11 24.33 14.11 12.51
CA ASP A 11 25.51 14.89 12.87
C ASP A 11 25.36 15.55 14.25
N ASP A 12 24.17 16.08 14.57
CA ASP A 12 23.84 16.62 15.90
C ASP A 12 23.89 15.56 17.00
N ALA A 13 23.35 14.36 16.74
CA ALA A 13 23.37 13.25 17.69
C ALA A 13 24.81 12.73 17.91
N VAL A 14 25.61 12.62 16.83
CA VAL A 14 27.02 12.22 16.89
C VAL A 14 27.85 13.27 17.63
N GLN A 15 27.63 14.56 17.39
CA GLN A 15 28.29 15.63 18.14
C GLN A 15 27.94 15.56 19.63
N LEU A 16 26.67 15.41 19.99
CA LEU A 16 26.25 15.34 21.40
C LEU A 16 26.83 14.10 22.11
N VAL A 17 26.92 12.96 21.43
CA VAL A 17 27.56 11.74 21.97
C VAL A 17 29.07 11.94 22.11
N GLN A 18 29.74 12.56 21.14
CA GLN A 18 31.18 12.83 21.20
C GLN A 18 31.52 13.83 22.32
N ILE A 19 30.69 14.85 22.55
CA ILE A 19 30.81 15.82 23.65
C ILE A 19 30.61 15.12 25.00
N ALA A 20 29.67 14.18 25.10
CA ALA A 20 29.46 13.40 26.32
C ALA A 20 30.64 12.46 26.65
N ILE A 21 31.27 11.86 25.62
CA ILE A 21 32.42 10.95 25.79
C ILE A 21 33.71 11.71 26.16
N ASN A 22 33.92 12.92 25.60
CA ASN A 22 35.19 13.64 25.73
C ASN A 22 35.28 14.56 26.97
N SER A 23 34.22 14.68 27.79
CA SER A 23 34.23 15.59 28.94
C SER A 23 34.81 14.93 30.20
N GLU A 24 35.97 15.42 30.67
CA GLU A 24 36.51 15.05 31.99
C GLU A 24 35.76 15.78 33.13
N CYS A 25 35.67 15.08 34.26
CA CYS A 25 34.64 15.15 35.30
C CYS A 25 34.54 16.46 36.10
N LYS A 26 33.30 16.98 36.21
CA LYS A 26 32.63 17.54 37.42
C LYS A 26 31.23 18.04 37.03
N ASP A 27 30.25 17.90 37.94
CA ASP A 27 29.02 18.72 38.00
C ASP A 27 27.76 18.27 37.21
N LYS A 28 26.57 18.70 37.69
CA LYS A 28 25.21 18.36 37.21
C LYS A 28 25.05 18.43 35.68
N THR A 29 25.84 19.29 35.04
CA THR A 29 25.97 19.46 33.59
C THR A 29 26.28 18.14 32.87
N GLN A 30 27.23 17.32 33.34
CA GLN A 30 27.55 16.03 32.69
C GLN A 30 26.38 15.05 32.70
N ARG A 31 25.62 15.00 33.80
CA ARG A 31 24.40 14.18 33.89
C ARG A 31 23.36 14.64 32.87
N THR A 32 23.17 15.96 32.74
CA THR A 32 22.29 16.54 31.73
C THR A 32 22.74 16.19 30.31
N TYR A 33 24.03 16.29 29.99
CA TYR A 33 24.54 15.92 28.66
C TYR A 33 24.35 14.43 28.37
N SER A 34 24.61 13.53 29.33
CA SER A 34 24.39 12.10 29.16
C SER A 34 22.90 11.76 28.95
N LEU A 35 21.99 12.46 29.64
CA LEU A 35 20.55 12.33 29.48
C LEU A 35 20.10 12.80 28.09
N LEU A 36 20.60 13.97 27.65
CA LEU A 36 20.31 14.52 26.33
C LEU A 36 20.84 13.63 25.21
N ALA A 37 22.06 13.12 25.32
CA ALA A 37 22.62 12.19 24.35
C ALA A 37 21.78 10.91 24.25
N ARG A 38 21.38 10.33 25.40
CA ARG A 38 20.46 9.18 25.44
C ARG A 38 19.12 9.51 24.78
N GLN A 39 18.52 10.65 25.11
CA GLN A 39 17.23 11.08 24.56
C GLN A 39 17.32 11.26 23.03
N SER A 40 18.35 11.94 22.54
CA SER A 40 18.62 12.13 21.11
C SER A 40 18.80 10.80 20.38
N CYS A 41 19.51 9.83 20.99
CA CYS A 41 19.66 8.49 20.43
C CYS A 41 18.31 7.75 20.33
N ILE A 42 17.47 7.83 21.38
CA ILE A 42 16.13 7.23 21.37
C ILE A 42 15.29 7.88 20.27
N ASP A 43 15.29 9.21 20.17
CA ASP A 43 14.51 9.93 19.15
C ASP A 43 14.99 9.62 17.74
N PHE A 44 16.30 9.44 17.55
CA PHE A 44 16.87 9.00 16.28
C PHE A 44 16.36 7.61 15.89
N ILE A 45 16.48 6.62 16.79
CA ILE A 45 15.98 5.25 16.55
C ILE A 45 14.47 5.28 16.26
N ARG A 46 13.69 6.05 17.03
CA ARG A 46 12.24 6.20 16.82
C ARG A 46 11.94 6.76 15.42
N ARG A 47 12.65 7.81 14.98
CA ARG A 47 12.47 8.39 13.65
C ARG A 47 12.80 7.39 12.55
N CYS A 48 13.90 6.64 12.67
CA CYS A 48 14.27 5.60 11.71
C CYS A 48 13.21 4.50 11.62
N CYS A 49 12.73 4.01 12.77
CA CYS A 49 11.66 3.01 12.83
C CYS A 49 10.36 3.53 12.19
N PHE A 50 9.94 4.76 12.49
CA PHE A 50 8.75 5.36 11.88
C PHE A 50 8.90 5.60 10.39
N ALA A 51 10.07 6.04 9.92
CA ALA A 51 10.35 6.19 8.50
C ALA A 51 10.22 4.86 7.76
N TYR A 52 10.80 3.79 8.32
CA TYR A 52 10.68 2.43 7.78
C TYR A 52 9.22 1.96 7.74
N LEU A 53 8.50 2.07 8.86
CA LEU A 53 7.10 1.67 8.95
C LEU A 53 6.22 2.46 7.98
N ASN A 54 6.39 3.79 7.92
CA ASN A 54 5.66 4.63 6.98
C ASN A 54 5.92 4.22 5.53
N LYS A 55 7.19 3.96 5.18
CA LYS A 55 7.51 3.53 3.81
C LYS A 55 6.91 2.17 3.47
N ARG A 56 6.84 1.27 4.44
CA ARG A 56 6.16 -0.03 4.27
C ARG A 56 4.66 0.14 4.08
N MET A 57 4.01 0.98 4.88
CA MET A 57 2.57 1.30 4.73
C MET A 57 2.28 1.92 3.36
N GLU A 58 3.11 2.84 2.86
CA GLU A 58 2.96 3.40 1.50
C GLU A 58 3.01 2.31 0.42
N ARG A 59 3.96 1.37 0.54
CA ARG A 59 4.06 0.23 -0.39
C ARG A 59 2.83 -0.66 -0.32
N LEU A 60 2.31 -0.91 0.87
CA LEU A 60 1.07 -1.67 1.07
C LEU A 60 -0.14 -0.99 0.41
N LYS A 61 -0.29 0.33 0.57
CA LYS A 61 -1.33 1.10 -0.14
C LYS A 61 -1.17 0.92 -1.65
N ALA A 62 0.04 1.11 -2.18
CA ALA A 62 0.30 0.95 -3.60
C ALA A 62 -0.05 -0.46 -4.11
N LEU A 63 0.21 -1.51 -3.32
CA LEU A 63 -0.20 -2.88 -3.65
C LEU A 63 -1.72 -3.04 -3.72
N ARG A 64 -2.47 -2.47 -2.76
CA ARG A 64 -3.94 -2.49 -2.78
C ARG A 64 -4.48 -1.85 -4.06
N TRP A 65 -3.98 -0.67 -4.44
CA TRP A 65 -4.40 0.03 -5.67
C TRP A 65 -3.97 -0.70 -6.96
N LYS A 66 -2.82 -1.38 -6.94
CA LYS A 66 -2.32 -2.15 -8.09
C LYS A 66 -3.12 -3.42 -8.35
N TYR A 67 -3.43 -4.20 -7.30
CA TYR A 67 -4.06 -5.52 -7.41
C TYR A 67 -5.56 -5.52 -7.08
N ALA A 68 -6.19 -4.35 -6.96
CA ALA A 68 -7.57 -4.22 -6.48
C ALA A 68 -7.81 -5.03 -5.18
N GLY A 69 -6.79 -5.04 -4.31
CA GLY A 69 -6.61 -5.79 -3.04
C GLY A 69 -6.74 -7.30 -3.04
N ASN A 70 -6.75 -7.97 -4.20
CA ASN A 70 -6.31 -9.36 -4.21
C ASN A 70 -4.78 -9.42 -4.26
N ILE A 71 -4.12 -9.23 -3.11
CA ILE A 71 -2.65 -9.31 -3.06
C ILE A 71 -2.21 -10.77 -3.25
N PRO A 72 -1.27 -11.07 -4.18
CA PRO A 72 -0.75 -12.42 -4.42
C PRO A 72 -0.19 -13.07 -3.15
N GLN A 73 -0.33 -14.39 -3.04
CA GLN A 73 0.12 -15.14 -1.86
C GLN A 73 1.64 -15.01 -1.64
N SER A 74 2.41 -14.95 -2.73
CA SER A 74 3.86 -14.72 -2.69
C SER A 74 4.25 -13.44 -1.92
N ILE A 75 3.44 -12.40 -2.00
CA ILE A 75 3.65 -11.14 -1.26
C ILE A 75 3.10 -11.26 0.17
N LYS A 76 1.95 -11.90 0.34
CA LYS A 76 1.29 -12.08 1.65
C LYS A 76 2.17 -12.79 2.68
N VAL A 77 3.00 -13.75 2.26
CA VAL A 77 3.95 -14.46 3.14
C VAL A 77 4.97 -13.51 3.81
N HIS A 78 5.26 -12.36 3.19
CA HIS A 78 6.21 -11.37 3.70
C HIS A 78 5.56 -10.28 4.58
N LEU A 79 4.25 -10.40 4.85
CA LEU A 79 3.51 -9.47 5.69
C LEU A 79 3.45 -9.97 7.12
N SER A 80 3.69 -9.06 8.06
CA SER A 80 3.46 -9.34 9.48
C SER A 80 1.96 -9.34 9.81
N ALA A 81 1.56 -10.02 10.88
CA ALA A 81 0.16 -10.05 11.33
C ALA A 81 -0.42 -8.64 11.56
N ALA A 82 0.38 -7.73 12.12
CA ALA A 82 -0.01 -6.34 12.35
C ALA A 82 -0.28 -5.59 11.04
N GLU A 83 0.53 -5.82 10.00
CA GLU A 83 0.33 -5.20 8.69
C GLU A 83 -0.91 -5.72 7.98
N ILE A 84 -1.22 -7.02 8.13
CA ILE A 84 -2.43 -7.62 7.59
C ILE A 84 -3.66 -6.98 8.26
N GLN A 85 -3.64 -6.84 9.58
CA GLN A 85 -4.73 -6.17 10.31
C GLN A 85 -4.88 -4.71 9.86
N TRP A 86 -3.76 -3.98 9.75
CA TRP A 86 -3.77 -2.60 9.28
C TRP A 86 -4.33 -2.48 7.85
N LEU A 87 -3.97 -3.40 6.94
CA LEU A 87 -4.48 -3.42 5.58
C LEU A 87 -6.00 -3.62 5.57
N LYS A 88 -6.53 -4.54 6.39
CA LYS A 88 -7.98 -4.74 6.53
C LYS A 88 -8.69 -3.48 7.01
N SER A 89 -8.13 -2.78 8.00
CA SER A 89 -8.67 -1.50 8.46
C SER A 89 -8.61 -0.43 7.36
N TYR A 90 -7.56 -0.39 6.56
CA TYR A 90 -7.45 0.51 5.42
C TYR A 90 -8.50 0.20 4.34
N GLU A 91 -8.72 -1.08 4.03
CA GLU A 91 -9.74 -1.54 3.08
C GLU A 91 -11.15 -1.17 3.53
N TYR A 92 -11.46 -1.35 4.82
CA TYR A 92 -12.72 -0.93 5.41
C TYR A 92 -12.94 0.59 5.29
N ASN A 93 -11.93 1.39 5.65
CA ASN A 93 -12.01 2.85 5.54
C ASN A 93 -12.16 3.31 4.09
N LEU A 94 -11.50 2.63 3.14
CA LEU A 94 -11.63 2.92 1.71
C LEU A 94 -13.04 2.60 1.21
N ALA A 95 -13.61 1.46 1.59
CA ALA A 95 -14.98 1.08 1.22
C ALA A 95 -15.99 2.10 1.76
N LYS A 96 -15.88 2.46 3.04
CA LYS A 96 -16.70 3.50 3.65
C LYS A 96 -16.58 4.84 2.90
N PHE A 97 -15.36 5.23 2.53
CA PHE A 97 -15.16 6.44 1.74
C PHE A 97 -15.80 6.35 0.36
N GLN A 98 -15.77 5.18 -0.31
CA GLN A 98 -16.44 4.99 -1.60
C GLN A 98 -17.96 5.06 -1.50
N GLU A 99 -18.53 4.57 -0.40
CA GLU A 99 -19.96 4.66 -0.09
C GLU A 99 -20.43 6.12 0.09
N GLU A 100 -19.62 6.98 0.70
CA GLU A 100 -19.96 8.38 0.96
C GLU A 100 -20.11 9.24 -0.31
N PHE A 101 -19.53 8.82 -1.44
CA PHE A 101 -19.51 9.60 -2.69
C PHE A 101 -20.46 9.05 -3.78
N GLY A 102 -21.29 8.06 -3.46
CA GLY A 102 -22.28 7.48 -4.38
C GLY A 102 -23.72 7.84 -3.99
N ASP A 103 -24.60 7.95 -4.98
CA ASP A 103 -26.06 7.92 -4.76
C ASP A 103 -26.51 6.46 -4.50
N GLU A 104 -27.72 6.26 -3.98
CA GLU A 104 -28.26 4.93 -3.61
C GLU A 104 -28.12 3.85 -4.70
N ASN A 105 -28.02 4.26 -5.97
CA ASN A 105 -27.93 3.38 -7.13
C ASN A 105 -26.56 3.34 -7.83
N ASN A 106 -25.56 4.11 -7.36
CA ASN A 106 -24.25 4.16 -8.04
C ASN A 106 -23.11 4.42 -7.06
N LEU A 107 -22.62 3.35 -6.42
CA LEU A 107 -21.41 3.41 -5.61
C LEU A 107 -20.18 3.68 -6.49
N LEU A 108 -19.47 4.76 -6.21
CA LEU A 108 -18.28 5.14 -6.96
C LEU A 108 -17.08 4.24 -6.58
N ASN A 109 -16.76 3.27 -7.42
CA ASN A 109 -15.53 2.52 -7.26
C ASN A 109 -14.33 3.31 -7.80
N LEU A 110 -13.62 4.02 -6.92
CA LEU A 110 -12.36 4.72 -7.23
C LEU A 110 -11.26 3.84 -7.85
N MET A 111 -11.37 2.51 -7.73
CA MET A 111 -10.43 1.60 -8.34
C MET A 111 -10.76 1.30 -9.80
N THR A 112 -11.90 1.68 -10.37
CA THR A 112 -12.17 1.50 -11.80
C THR A 112 -11.78 2.75 -12.60
N ASN A 113 -11.79 2.66 -13.93
CA ASN A 113 -11.63 3.75 -14.88
C ASN A 113 -10.31 4.57 -14.80
N ILE A 114 -9.19 3.96 -14.37
CA ILE A 114 -7.89 4.67 -14.34
C ILE A 114 -7.39 5.02 -15.75
N LYS A 115 -7.67 4.17 -16.73
CA LYS A 115 -7.32 4.40 -18.14
C LYS A 115 -8.56 4.86 -18.89
N PRO A 116 -8.43 5.84 -19.81
CA PRO A 116 -9.56 6.28 -20.62
C PRO A 116 -10.18 5.10 -21.39
N ALA A 117 -11.50 5.13 -21.51
CA ALA A 117 -12.26 4.13 -22.25
C ALA A 117 -11.94 4.25 -23.75
N LYS A 118 -11.51 3.13 -24.35
CA LYS A 118 -11.25 3.03 -25.81
C LYS A 118 -12.37 2.30 -26.55
N SER A 119 -13.00 1.35 -25.87
CA SER A 119 -14.08 0.50 -26.37
C SER A 119 -14.96 0.08 -25.20
N LEU A 120 -16.25 -0.12 -25.47
CA LEU A 120 -17.24 -0.60 -24.50
C LEU A 120 -17.01 -2.09 -24.18
N TYR A 121 -16.73 -2.88 -25.22
CA TYR A 121 -16.40 -4.30 -25.10
C TYR A 121 -14.92 -4.54 -25.32
N VAL A 122 -14.40 -5.56 -24.62
CA VAL A 122 -13.01 -5.99 -24.72
C VAL A 122 -12.94 -7.51 -24.84
N GLN A 123 -12.04 -7.98 -25.69
CA GLN A 123 -11.71 -9.40 -25.76
C GLN A 123 -10.64 -9.73 -24.72
N VAL A 124 -11.01 -10.65 -23.83
CA VAL A 124 -10.18 -11.09 -22.72
C VAL A 124 -10.02 -12.61 -22.78
N HIS A 125 -8.86 -13.09 -22.34
CA HIS A 125 -8.63 -14.49 -22.10
C HIS A 125 -8.45 -14.73 -20.59
N ALA A 126 -9.01 -15.81 -20.09
CA ALA A 126 -8.88 -16.20 -18.69
C ALA A 126 -7.55 -16.93 -18.46
N VAL A 127 -6.74 -16.41 -17.54
CA VAL A 127 -5.44 -16.99 -17.16
C VAL A 127 -5.63 -18.11 -16.14
N GLU A 128 -6.59 -17.92 -15.24
CA GLU A 128 -6.96 -18.85 -14.18
C GLU A 128 -8.43 -19.23 -14.27
N ASP A 129 -8.80 -20.37 -13.70
CA ASP A 129 -10.20 -20.80 -13.61
C ASP A 129 -10.88 -20.01 -12.48
N TYR A 130 -11.85 -19.17 -12.84
CA TYR A 130 -12.58 -18.32 -11.89
C TYR A 130 -13.99 -18.88 -11.61
N GLY A 131 -14.48 -19.81 -12.44
CA GLY A 131 -15.83 -20.37 -12.31
C GLY A 131 -16.91 -19.44 -12.87
N GLU A 132 -18.04 -19.32 -12.17
CA GLU A 132 -19.19 -18.52 -12.58
C GLU A 132 -18.98 -17.04 -12.21
N PHE A 133 -19.05 -16.16 -13.21
CA PHE A 133 -18.95 -14.71 -13.06
C PHE A 133 -20.24 -14.05 -13.54
N GLU A 134 -20.86 -13.27 -12.67
CA GLU A 134 -22.07 -12.51 -12.96
C GLU A 134 -21.71 -11.11 -13.46
N LEU A 135 -22.25 -10.74 -14.62
CA LEU A 135 -22.10 -9.40 -15.19
C LEU A 135 -23.10 -8.43 -14.55
N SER A 136 -22.88 -7.13 -14.77
CA SER A 136 -23.80 -6.07 -14.34
C SER A 136 -25.22 -6.22 -14.91
N ASP A 137 -25.38 -6.85 -16.07
CA ASP A 137 -26.67 -7.16 -16.71
C ASP A 137 -27.33 -8.46 -16.18
N GLY A 138 -26.76 -9.09 -15.13
CA GLY A 138 -27.26 -10.34 -14.54
C GLY A 138 -27.00 -11.59 -15.39
N THR A 139 -26.25 -11.48 -16.48
CA THR A 139 -25.81 -12.64 -17.26
C THR A 139 -24.65 -13.34 -16.55
N VAL A 140 -24.73 -14.67 -16.41
CA VAL A 140 -23.66 -15.48 -15.81
C VAL A 140 -22.79 -16.10 -16.91
N VAL A 141 -21.48 -15.87 -16.83
CA VAL A 141 -20.48 -16.41 -17.74
C VAL A 141 -19.51 -17.30 -16.98
N VAL A 142 -19.24 -18.49 -17.52
CA VAL A 142 -18.25 -19.41 -16.94
C VAL A 142 -16.86 -19.11 -17.49
N LEU A 143 -15.97 -18.63 -16.64
CA LEU A 143 -14.59 -18.29 -16.93
C LEU A 143 -13.69 -19.51 -16.65
N LYS A 144 -13.43 -20.32 -17.67
CA LYS A 144 -12.51 -21.46 -17.59
C LYS A 144 -11.09 -21.04 -17.98
N LYS A 145 -10.09 -21.74 -17.48
CA LYS A 145 -8.69 -21.49 -17.88
C LYS A 145 -8.52 -21.53 -19.41
N ASN A 146 -7.85 -20.52 -19.97
CA ASN A 146 -7.59 -20.30 -21.39
C ASN A 146 -8.83 -20.11 -22.28
N SER A 147 -10.02 -19.84 -21.73
CA SER A 147 -11.18 -19.48 -22.54
C SER A 147 -11.13 -18.01 -22.97
N LEU A 148 -11.70 -17.72 -24.15
CA LEU A 148 -11.81 -16.39 -24.71
C LEU A 148 -13.25 -15.89 -24.53
N HIS A 149 -13.40 -14.67 -24.00
CA HIS A 149 -14.68 -14.03 -23.81
C HIS A 149 -14.66 -12.59 -24.30
N SER A 150 -15.78 -12.14 -24.83
CA SER A 150 -16.03 -10.73 -25.14
C SER A 150 -16.97 -10.19 -24.08
N LEU A 151 -16.46 -9.35 -23.20
CA LEU A 151 -17.18 -8.87 -22.03
C LEU A 151 -17.17 -7.34 -21.97
N PRO A 152 -18.16 -6.71 -21.31
CA PRO A 152 -18.12 -5.29 -21.00
C PRO A 152 -16.86 -4.94 -20.21
N ARG A 153 -16.25 -3.81 -20.55
CA ARG A 153 -15.00 -3.38 -19.92
C ARG A 153 -15.17 -3.05 -18.43
N GLU A 154 -16.33 -2.54 -18.04
CA GLU A 154 -16.63 -2.13 -16.66
C GLU A 154 -16.56 -3.33 -15.71
N ASP A 155 -17.20 -4.44 -16.07
CA ASP A 155 -17.23 -5.67 -15.26
C ASP A 155 -15.85 -6.35 -15.20
N CYS A 156 -15.05 -6.25 -16.27
CA CYS A 156 -13.77 -6.94 -16.36
C CYS A 156 -12.61 -6.22 -15.68
N GLU A 157 -12.72 -4.91 -15.42
CA GLU A 157 -11.57 -4.09 -15.05
C GLU A 157 -10.91 -4.56 -13.73
N MET A 158 -11.73 -4.98 -12.76
CA MET A 158 -11.23 -5.53 -11.50
C MET A 158 -10.48 -6.85 -11.71
N LEU A 159 -11.05 -7.78 -12.48
CA LEU A 159 -10.42 -9.07 -12.76
C LEU A 159 -9.13 -8.93 -13.59
N LEU A 160 -9.09 -7.99 -14.53
CA LEU A 160 -7.90 -7.63 -15.30
C LEU A 160 -6.76 -7.12 -14.41
N ARG A 161 -7.07 -6.38 -13.34
CA ARG A 161 -6.05 -5.89 -12.39
C ARG A 161 -5.58 -6.94 -11.40
N GLN A 162 -6.48 -7.83 -11.01
CA GLN A 162 -6.13 -8.98 -10.19
C GLN A 162 -5.23 -9.97 -10.95
N GLY A 163 -5.25 -9.93 -12.29
CA GLY A 163 -4.47 -10.81 -13.16
C GLY A 163 -5.18 -12.12 -13.48
N VAL A 164 -6.49 -12.22 -13.19
CA VAL A 164 -7.33 -13.38 -13.54
C VAL A 164 -7.62 -13.37 -15.04
N LEU A 165 -7.81 -12.18 -15.61
CA LEU A 165 -8.05 -11.95 -17.04
C LEU A 165 -6.88 -11.19 -17.65
N GLU A 166 -6.64 -11.42 -18.93
CA GLU A 166 -5.67 -10.67 -19.73
C GLU A 166 -6.24 -10.26 -21.09
N PHE A 167 -5.81 -9.12 -21.61
CA PHE A 167 -6.20 -8.67 -22.95
C PHE A 167 -5.57 -9.55 -24.02
N THR A 168 -6.38 -9.99 -24.99
CA THR A 168 -5.90 -10.79 -26.13
C THR A 168 -5.13 -9.94 -27.15
N ASN A 169 -5.52 -8.67 -27.33
CA ASN A 169 -4.84 -7.72 -28.21
C ASN A 169 -3.93 -6.79 -27.38
N LYS A 170 -2.61 -6.95 -27.53
CA LYS A 170 -1.59 -5.99 -27.07
C LYS A 170 -1.22 -5.03 -28.19
#